data_AF-A0A7S1FAY6-F1
#
_entry.id   AF-A0A7S1FAY6-F1
#
_cell.length_a   1.000
_cell.length_b   1.000
_cell.length_c   1.000
_cell.angle_alpha   90.00
_cell.angle_beta   90.00
_cell.angle_gamma   90.00
#
_symmetry.space_group_name_H-M   'P 1'
#
loop_
_entity.id
_entity.type
_entity.pdbx_description
1 polymer ?
#
loop_
_entity_poly.entity_id
_entity_poly.type
_entity_poly.pdbx_seq_one_letter_code
_entity_poly.pdbx_strand_id
1 'polypeptide(L)'
;VEVYKTLPRPRLGSRCWVRTHTRRYIKATFNDVVDFRDCTALSAGRLLCMSIAYSEEGVTEWLQPMFAALVKFYSGRADASGDLQVTRTFDCVCKLLGSFLDPLSYWEQLRDALTDASVTLQLAQRVASIRVLTLCLEGSVEALLSVSPPDPTLGLGHLQDVIPDLICALHSTDLLLAPSDESRRALWSLLFAFLEPLQEHLSFTQISKLLFVTLALSSKASPELAVTSVDTNLRDLQVEEEELSDPDLLRRALASLGAHASVQDRKVPEFSLDSLDDDVPVLPSLEASSDPRVVHQGLFGKAFAEVLAHLDDSFPVFRSVLYVSPLSVLTSSDHAPAVLAKLECFSTTGSRAVRTACQSLGVHLSLRCARFL
;
A
#
# COMPACT_ATOMS: atom_id res chain seq x y z
N VAL A 1 7.70 0.67 -21.74
CA VAL A 1 6.43 1.16 -22.31
C VAL A 1 6.58 2.67 -22.47
N GLU A 2 6.52 3.19 -23.70
CA GLU A 2 6.65 4.63 -23.97
C GLU A 2 5.42 5.36 -23.41
N VAL A 3 5.54 5.95 -22.22
CA VAL A 3 4.38 6.54 -21.50
C VAL A 3 3.95 7.89 -22.07
N TYR A 4 4.81 8.59 -22.83
CA TYR A 4 4.38 9.74 -23.62
C TYR A 4 5.18 9.76 -24.92
N LYS A 5 4.53 9.52 -26.08
CA LYS A 5 5.03 10.16 -27.31
C LYS A 5 5.04 11.64 -26.98
N THR A 6 6.22 12.24 -26.89
CA THR A 6 6.49 13.59 -26.44
C THR A 6 5.67 14.60 -27.24
N LEU A 7 4.41 14.80 -26.85
CA LEU A 7 3.64 15.95 -27.25
C LEU A 7 4.37 17.13 -26.61
N PRO A 8 4.88 18.08 -27.41
CA PRO A 8 5.62 19.21 -26.87
C PRO A 8 4.72 19.95 -25.88
N ARG A 9 5.27 20.30 -24.71
CA ARG A 9 4.57 21.08 -23.69
C ARG A 9 3.86 22.27 -24.37
N PRO A 10 2.56 22.49 -24.10
CA PRO A 10 1.82 23.54 -24.78
C PRO A 10 2.50 24.91 -24.64
N ARG A 11 2.50 25.70 -25.72
CA ARG A 11 3.10 27.04 -25.73
C ARG A 11 2.43 27.95 -24.69
N LEU A 12 3.20 28.86 -24.11
CA LEU A 12 2.76 29.76 -23.04
C LEU A 12 1.45 30.51 -23.39
N GLY A 13 1.32 31.00 -24.62
CA GLY A 13 0.10 31.70 -25.07
C GLY A 13 -1.16 30.83 -25.01
N SER A 14 -1.07 29.57 -25.45
CA SER A 14 -2.18 28.62 -25.38
C SER A 14 -2.51 28.26 -23.94
N ARG A 15 -1.50 28.13 -23.07
CA ARG A 15 -1.69 27.88 -21.63
C ARG A 15 -2.42 29.04 -20.94
N CYS A 16 -2.01 30.28 -21.19
CA CYS A 16 -2.67 31.47 -20.67
C CYS A 16 -4.13 31.55 -21.13
N TRP A 17 -4.39 31.25 -22.41
CA TRP A 17 -5.74 31.24 -22.96
C TRP A 17 -6.61 30.17 -22.29
N VAL A 18 -6.15 28.92 -22.23
CA VAL A 18 -6.91 27.83 -21.61
C VAL A 18 -7.17 28.13 -20.15
N ARG A 19 -6.15 28.50 -19.36
CA ARG A 19 -6.31 28.82 -17.93
C ARG A 19 -7.40 29.88 -17.67
N THR A 20 -7.46 30.91 -18.51
CA THR A 20 -8.48 31.98 -18.41
C THR A 20 -9.89 31.45 -18.67
N HIS A 21 -10.04 30.53 -19.62
CA HIS A 21 -11.34 29.98 -20.00
C HIS A 21 -11.78 28.81 -19.12
N THR A 22 -10.84 28.03 -18.55
CA THR A 22 -11.11 26.93 -17.61
C THR A 22 -12.00 27.38 -16.46
N ARG A 23 -11.76 28.58 -15.92
CA ARG A 23 -12.60 29.18 -14.87
C ARG A 23 -14.09 29.19 -15.18
N ARG A 24 -14.46 29.31 -16.46
CA ARG A 24 -15.85 29.48 -16.91
C ARG A 24 -16.63 28.17 -16.94
N TYR A 25 -15.96 27.03 -17.12
CA TYR A 25 -16.62 25.74 -17.31
C TYR A 25 -16.25 24.68 -16.27
N ILE A 26 -15.12 24.81 -15.57
CA ILE A 26 -14.56 23.75 -14.72
C ILE A 26 -15.53 23.24 -13.64
N LYS A 27 -16.29 24.14 -13.01
CA LYS A 27 -17.30 23.76 -12.01
C LYS A 27 -18.47 22.99 -12.62
N ALA A 28 -18.89 23.34 -13.83
CA ALA A 28 -19.94 22.60 -14.54
C ALA A 28 -19.43 21.21 -14.92
N THR A 29 -18.18 21.11 -15.37
CA THR A 29 -17.53 19.83 -15.69
C THR A 29 -17.54 18.88 -14.49
N PHE A 30 -17.33 19.36 -13.25
CA PHE A 30 -17.41 18.51 -12.06
C PHE A 30 -18.80 17.91 -11.81
N ASN A 31 -19.88 18.62 -12.18
CA ASN A 31 -21.23 18.06 -12.10
C ASN A 31 -21.45 16.98 -13.17
N ASP A 32 -20.88 17.17 -14.36
CA ASP A 32 -21.01 16.21 -15.47
C ASP A 32 -20.21 14.92 -15.22
N VAL A 33 -19.11 14.98 -14.44
CA VAL A 33 -18.39 13.79 -13.93
C VAL A 33 -19.30 12.89 -13.10
N VAL A 34 -20.28 13.50 -12.43
CA VAL A 34 -21.21 12.84 -11.52
C VAL A 34 -22.48 12.38 -12.25
N ASP A 35 -22.77 12.92 -13.43
CA ASP A 35 -23.94 12.54 -14.23
C ASP A 35 -23.67 11.25 -15.03
N PHE A 36 -24.51 10.25 -14.83
CA PHE A 36 -24.33 8.86 -15.31
C PHE A 36 -24.61 8.69 -16.82
N ARG A 37 -24.90 9.74 -17.56
CA ARG A 37 -25.05 9.62 -19.02
C ARG A 37 -23.66 9.35 -19.61
N ASP A 38 -23.34 8.13 -20.01
CA ASP A 38 -21.98 7.70 -20.41
C ASP A 38 -21.24 8.67 -21.37
N CYS A 39 -21.97 9.31 -22.29
CA CYS A 39 -21.42 10.31 -23.21
C CYS A 39 -20.96 11.62 -22.53
N THR A 40 -21.57 12.01 -21.41
CA THR A 40 -21.23 13.23 -20.66
C THR A 40 -20.01 13.00 -19.77
N ALA A 41 -19.93 11.86 -19.08
CA ALA A 41 -18.79 11.52 -18.22
C ALA A 41 -17.47 11.41 -19.00
N LEU A 42 -17.48 10.73 -20.16
CA LEU A 42 -16.28 10.62 -21.00
C LEU A 42 -15.82 11.98 -21.54
N SER A 43 -16.77 12.81 -21.98
CA SER A 43 -16.48 14.15 -22.51
C SER A 43 -15.93 15.06 -21.40
N ALA A 44 -16.50 14.99 -20.20
CA ALA A 44 -16.01 15.68 -19.02
C ALA A 44 -14.59 15.24 -18.64
N GLY A 45 -14.32 13.93 -18.60
CA GLY A 45 -12.98 13.40 -18.32
C GLY A 45 -11.93 13.89 -19.33
N ARG A 46 -12.24 13.84 -20.64
CA ARG A 46 -11.33 14.33 -21.69
C ARG A 46 -11.09 15.83 -21.57
N LEU A 47 -12.12 16.60 -21.26
CA LEU A 47 -12.01 18.04 -21.03
C LEU A 47 -11.14 18.34 -19.81
N LEU A 48 -11.27 17.55 -18.73
CA LEU A 48 -10.40 17.65 -17.55
C LEU A 48 -8.94 17.35 -17.88
N CYS A 49 -8.64 16.27 -18.60
CA CYS A 49 -7.27 15.95 -19.05
C CYS A 49 -6.63 17.14 -19.77
N MET A 50 -7.35 17.72 -20.74
CA MET A 50 -6.87 18.89 -21.50
C MET A 50 -6.74 20.12 -20.61
N SER A 51 -7.68 20.36 -19.72
CA SER A 51 -7.66 21.51 -18.81
C SER A 51 -6.47 21.46 -17.87
N ILE A 52 -6.17 20.29 -17.30
CA ILE A 52 -5.06 20.07 -16.38
C ILE A 52 -3.73 20.16 -17.12
N ALA A 53 -3.59 19.53 -18.27
CA ALA A 53 -2.34 19.58 -19.05
C ALA A 53 -1.93 21.01 -19.47
N TYR A 54 -2.89 21.93 -19.62
CA TYR A 54 -2.62 23.33 -19.99
C TYR A 54 -2.51 24.26 -18.79
N SER A 55 -3.26 23.98 -17.72
CA SER A 55 -3.31 24.83 -16.52
C SER A 55 -2.25 24.45 -15.48
N GLU A 56 -1.80 23.19 -15.47
CA GLU A 56 -0.81 22.61 -14.55
C GLU A 56 -1.13 22.99 -13.09
N GLU A 57 -0.18 23.57 -12.36
CA GLU A 57 -0.34 24.07 -10.99
C GLU A 57 -1.50 25.07 -10.81
N GLY A 58 -1.94 25.73 -11.87
CA GLY A 58 -3.08 26.64 -11.84
C GLY A 58 -4.43 25.97 -11.52
N VAL A 59 -4.47 24.64 -11.47
CA VAL A 59 -5.65 23.84 -11.07
C VAL A 59 -5.88 23.84 -9.56
N THR A 60 -4.86 24.19 -8.75
CA THR A 60 -4.93 24.23 -7.28
C THR A 60 -6.15 25.00 -6.73
N GLU A 61 -6.61 26.04 -7.44
CA GLU A 61 -7.82 26.81 -7.11
C GLU A 61 -9.09 25.94 -6.99
N TRP A 62 -9.15 24.82 -7.73
CA TRP A 62 -10.31 23.93 -7.78
C TRP A 62 -10.00 22.54 -7.24
N LEU A 63 -8.92 22.38 -6.47
CA LEU A 63 -8.44 21.09 -6.04
C LEU A 63 -9.47 20.32 -5.20
N GLN A 64 -10.01 20.98 -4.17
CA GLN A 64 -11.01 20.38 -3.28
C GLN A 64 -12.29 19.94 -4.01
N PRO A 65 -12.99 20.78 -4.81
CA PRO A 65 -14.16 20.33 -5.55
C PRO A 65 -13.85 19.30 -6.64
N MET A 66 -12.63 19.32 -7.21
CA MET A 66 -12.20 18.30 -8.17
C MET A 66 -12.03 16.94 -7.51
N PHE A 67 -11.34 16.85 -6.37
CA PHE A 67 -11.22 15.59 -5.64
C PHE A 67 -12.56 15.09 -5.13
N ALA A 68 -13.45 15.96 -4.67
CA ALA A 68 -14.80 15.55 -4.30
C ALA A 68 -15.56 14.92 -5.48
N ALA A 69 -15.42 15.46 -6.69
CA ALA A 69 -16.03 14.89 -7.90
C ALA A 69 -15.40 13.55 -8.29
N LEU A 70 -14.07 13.43 -8.23
CA LEU A 70 -13.33 12.19 -8.52
C LEU A 70 -13.67 11.08 -7.52
N VAL A 71 -13.70 11.39 -6.22
CA VAL A 71 -14.10 10.44 -5.18
C VAL A 71 -15.54 9.98 -5.42
N LYS A 72 -16.45 10.91 -5.76
CA LYS A 72 -17.84 10.57 -6.07
C LYS A 72 -17.99 9.72 -7.33
N PHE A 73 -17.12 9.91 -8.33
CA PHE A 73 -17.05 9.08 -9.52
C PHE A 73 -16.67 7.64 -9.15
N TYR A 74 -15.55 7.45 -8.45
CA TYR A 74 -15.04 6.11 -8.07
C TYR A 74 -15.86 5.41 -6.99
N SER A 75 -16.57 6.15 -6.14
CA SER A 75 -17.50 5.57 -5.15
C SER A 75 -18.91 5.38 -5.72
N GLY A 76 -19.15 5.80 -6.97
CA GLY A 76 -20.47 5.96 -7.55
C GLY A 76 -20.80 4.89 -8.59
N ARG A 77 -22.02 4.99 -9.15
CA ARG A 77 -22.49 4.07 -10.20
C ARG A 77 -21.73 4.20 -11.52
N ALA A 78 -21.07 5.34 -11.75
CA ALA A 78 -20.36 5.63 -12.98
C ALA A 78 -19.11 4.75 -13.16
N ASP A 79 -18.33 4.48 -12.10
CA ASP A 79 -17.26 3.49 -12.18
C ASP A 79 -17.82 2.05 -12.23
N ALA A 80 -18.94 1.82 -11.54
CA ALA A 80 -19.61 0.52 -11.53
C ALA A 80 -20.23 0.10 -12.88
N SER A 81 -20.42 1.02 -13.84
CA SER A 81 -20.87 0.64 -15.19
C SER A 81 -19.82 -0.15 -15.98
N GLY A 82 -18.55 -0.09 -15.55
CA GLY A 82 -17.47 -0.86 -16.15
C GLY A 82 -17.02 -0.34 -17.53
N ASP A 83 -17.36 0.89 -17.91
CA ASP A 83 -16.83 1.49 -19.14
C ASP A 83 -15.33 1.77 -18.97
N LEU A 84 -14.51 0.85 -19.50
CA LEU A 84 -13.06 0.91 -19.47
C LEU A 84 -12.49 2.21 -20.07
N GLN A 85 -13.17 2.83 -21.03
CA GLN A 85 -12.68 4.06 -21.63
C GLN A 85 -12.88 5.25 -20.70
N VAL A 86 -14.02 5.31 -20.01
CA VAL A 86 -14.31 6.33 -19.00
C VAL A 86 -13.33 6.19 -17.84
N THR A 87 -13.19 4.99 -17.26
CA THR A 87 -12.27 4.73 -16.15
C THR A 87 -10.83 5.11 -16.51
N ARG A 88 -10.30 4.68 -17.68
CA ARG A 88 -8.95 5.07 -18.12
C ARG A 88 -8.77 6.58 -18.27
N THR A 89 -9.81 7.29 -18.69
CA THR A 89 -9.75 8.74 -18.84
C THR A 89 -9.64 9.40 -17.47
N PHE A 90 -10.41 8.97 -16.48
CA PHE A 90 -10.31 9.49 -15.11
C PHE A 90 -9.03 9.06 -14.39
N ASP A 91 -8.53 7.85 -14.66
CA ASP A 91 -7.22 7.42 -14.16
C ASP A 91 -6.11 8.36 -14.68
N CYS A 92 -6.19 8.72 -15.97
CA CYS A 92 -5.29 9.72 -16.56
C CYS A 92 -5.44 11.11 -15.92
N VAL A 93 -6.67 11.55 -15.62
CA VAL A 93 -6.91 12.80 -14.87
C VAL A 93 -6.17 12.78 -13.52
N CYS A 94 -6.33 11.72 -12.72
CA CYS A 94 -5.69 11.60 -11.41
C CYS A 94 -4.15 11.57 -11.52
N LYS A 95 -3.60 10.84 -12.51
CA LYS A 95 -2.16 10.85 -12.77
C LYS A 95 -1.63 12.22 -13.17
N LEU A 96 -2.33 12.94 -14.05
CA LEU A 96 -1.94 14.31 -14.43
C LEU A 96 -1.97 15.26 -13.23
N LEU A 97 -2.93 15.11 -12.31
CA LEU A 97 -2.92 15.86 -11.05
C LEU A 97 -1.67 15.54 -10.23
N GLY A 98 -1.32 14.26 -10.11
CA GLY A 98 -0.08 13.82 -9.47
C GLY A 98 1.19 14.38 -10.10
N SER A 99 1.25 14.44 -11.43
CA SER A 99 2.44 14.91 -12.15
C SER A 99 2.64 16.43 -12.09
N PHE A 100 1.59 17.22 -11.85
CA PHE A 100 1.67 18.69 -11.90
C PHE A 100 1.42 19.39 -10.57
N LEU A 101 0.86 18.71 -9.58
CA LEU A 101 0.63 19.28 -8.25
C LEU A 101 1.73 18.88 -7.29
N ASP A 102 1.97 19.74 -6.31
CA ASP A 102 2.78 19.38 -5.14
C ASP A 102 2.10 18.20 -4.40
N PRO A 103 2.82 17.09 -4.15
CA PRO A 103 2.34 15.97 -3.36
C PRO A 103 1.64 16.33 -2.06
N LEU A 104 2.14 17.36 -1.36
CA LEU A 104 1.54 17.79 -0.11
C LEU A 104 0.08 18.25 -0.29
N SER A 105 -0.21 18.89 -1.44
CA SER A 105 -1.53 19.45 -1.73
C SER A 105 -2.62 18.39 -1.87
N TYR A 106 -2.32 17.24 -2.50
CA TYR A 106 -3.29 16.15 -2.59
C TYR A 106 -3.28 15.26 -1.34
N TRP A 107 -2.14 15.16 -0.65
CA TRP A 107 -2.05 14.43 0.61
C TRP A 107 -2.97 15.03 1.67
N GLU A 108 -2.93 16.34 1.86
CA GLU A 108 -3.79 17.06 2.82
C GLU A 108 -5.29 16.84 2.57
N GLN A 109 -5.69 16.65 1.30
CA GLN A 109 -7.09 16.46 0.92
C GLN A 109 -7.57 15.00 1.04
N LEU A 110 -6.65 14.03 0.98
CA LEU A 110 -7.00 12.60 0.84
C LEU A 110 -6.57 11.75 2.04
N ARG A 111 -5.67 12.24 2.90
CA ARG A 111 -5.14 11.49 4.07
C ARG A 111 -6.22 11.04 5.05
N ASP A 112 -7.33 11.78 5.14
CA ASP A 112 -8.46 11.47 6.02
C ASP A 112 -9.12 10.13 5.69
N ALA A 113 -8.87 9.56 4.50
CA ALA A 113 -9.32 8.21 4.16
C ALA A 113 -8.61 7.10 4.95
N LEU A 114 -7.38 7.37 5.41
CA LEU A 114 -6.49 6.41 6.09
C LEU A 114 -6.41 6.62 7.61
N THR A 115 -6.81 7.79 8.11
CA THR A 115 -6.68 8.17 9.53
C THR A 115 -8.00 8.09 10.29
N ASP A 116 -7.96 8.32 11.61
CA ASP A 116 -9.13 8.34 12.50
C ASP A 116 -10.16 9.43 12.16
N ALA A 117 -9.79 10.43 11.35
CA ALA A 117 -10.72 11.42 10.81
C ALA A 117 -11.73 10.79 9.82
N SER A 118 -11.51 9.55 9.40
CA SER A 118 -12.35 8.79 8.46
C SER A 118 -13.76 8.45 8.95
N VAL A 119 -14.09 8.69 10.23
CA VAL A 119 -15.42 8.38 10.82
C VAL A 119 -16.57 9.03 10.04
N THR A 120 -16.33 10.14 9.35
CA THR A 120 -17.34 10.83 8.53
C THR A 120 -17.51 10.25 7.12
N LEU A 121 -16.60 9.38 6.66
CA LEU A 121 -16.59 8.82 5.31
C LEU A 121 -17.17 7.40 5.29
N GLN A 122 -18.04 7.13 4.32
CA GLN A 122 -18.49 5.77 4.07
C GLN A 122 -17.35 4.92 3.47
N LEU A 123 -17.36 3.60 3.69
CA LEU A 123 -16.31 2.71 3.17
C LEU A 123 -16.05 2.88 1.67
N ALA A 124 -17.10 2.97 0.85
CA ALA A 124 -16.97 3.20 -0.60
C ALA A 124 -16.26 4.52 -0.93
N GLN A 125 -16.50 5.59 -0.16
CA GLN A 125 -15.81 6.87 -0.33
C GLN A 125 -14.35 6.77 0.12
N ARG A 126 -14.08 6.08 1.23
CA ARG A 126 -12.71 5.84 1.70
C ARG A 126 -11.89 5.07 0.65
N VAL A 127 -12.44 3.97 0.12
CA VAL A 127 -11.80 3.17 -0.94
C VAL A 127 -11.58 4.00 -2.20
N ALA A 128 -12.56 4.81 -2.60
CA ALA A 128 -12.42 5.74 -3.71
C ALA A 128 -11.32 6.81 -3.49
N SER A 129 -11.26 7.40 -2.29
CA SER A 129 -10.20 8.35 -1.92
C SER A 129 -8.81 7.71 -1.95
N ILE A 130 -8.68 6.48 -1.44
CA ILE A 130 -7.43 5.71 -1.53
C ILE A 130 -7.05 5.49 -3.00
N ARG A 131 -8.00 5.11 -3.86
CA ARG A 131 -7.74 4.92 -5.29
C ARG A 131 -7.30 6.21 -5.98
N VAL A 132 -7.94 7.34 -5.69
CA VAL A 132 -7.52 8.65 -6.21
C VAL A 132 -6.12 8.99 -5.75
N LEU A 133 -5.81 8.78 -4.46
CA LEU A 133 -4.47 8.99 -3.88
C LEU A 133 -3.43 8.11 -4.57
N THR A 134 -3.72 6.82 -4.78
CA THR A 134 -2.85 5.89 -5.51
C THR A 134 -2.50 6.43 -6.90
N LEU A 135 -3.50 6.87 -7.66
CA LEU A 135 -3.28 7.38 -9.03
C LEU A 135 -2.50 8.70 -9.05
N CYS A 136 -2.72 9.59 -8.07
CA CYS A 136 -1.90 10.81 -7.93
C CYS A 136 -0.44 10.48 -7.55
N LEU A 137 -0.22 9.49 -6.68
CA LEU A 137 1.13 9.01 -6.36
C LEU A 137 1.81 8.42 -7.59
N GLU A 138 1.12 7.57 -8.35
CA GLU A 138 1.64 7.02 -9.62
C GLU A 138 2.05 8.14 -10.57
N GLY A 139 1.23 9.19 -10.73
CA GLY A 139 1.57 10.35 -11.56
C GLY A 139 2.78 11.15 -11.05
N SER A 140 2.94 11.26 -9.73
CA SER A 140 4.09 11.92 -9.10
C SER A 140 5.37 11.11 -9.31
N VAL A 141 5.29 9.79 -9.15
CA VAL A 141 6.39 8.85 -9.39
C VAL A 141 6.77 8.82 -10.87
N GLU A 142 5.81 8.75 -11.78
CA GLU A 142 6.06 8.83 -13.23
C GLU A 142 6.79 10.12 -13.59
N ALA A 143 6.41 11.25 -12.99
CA ALA A 143 7.09 12.53 -13.19
C ALA A 143 8.53 12.50 -12.66
N LEU A 144 8.74 11.97 -11.44
CA LEU A 144 10.07 11.83 -10.84
C LEU A 144 11.00 10.96 -11.70
N LEU A 145 10.50 9.81 -12.18
CA LEU A 145 11.26 8.86 -13.01
C LEU A 145 11.42 9.31 -14.46
N SER A 146 10.71 10.35 -14.90
CA SER A 146 10.81 10.87 -16.28
C SER A 146 12.08 11.70 -16.54
N VAL A 147 12.83 12.05 -15.49
CA VAL A 147 14.07 12.82 -15.60
C VAL A 147 15.14 11.98 -16.31
N SER A 148 15.57 12.43 -17.49
CA SER A 148 16.56 11.75 -18.31
C SER A 148 17.73 12.71 -18.67
N PRO A 149 18.98 12.39 -18.30
CA PRO A 149 19.40 11.17 -17.59
C PRO A 149 18.90 11.13 -16.13
N PRO A 150 18.77 9.93 -15.51
CA PRO A 150 18.37 9.80 -14.11
C PRO A 150 19.32 10.60 -13.20
N ASP A 151 18.75 11.43 -12.35
CA ASP A 151 19.50 12.23 -11.37
C ASP A 151 19.41 11.56 -9.99
N PRO A 152 20.49 10.94 -9.49
CA PRO A 152 20.49 10.24 -8.20
C PRO A 152 20.33 11.20 -7.01
N THR A 153 20.51 12.52 -7.22
CA THR A 153 20.35 13.51 -6.14
C THR A 153 18.89 13.85 -5.87
N LEU A 154 17.96 13.47 -6.76
CA LEU A 154 16.53 13.71 -6.57
C LEU A 154 15.96 12.90 -5.41
N GLY A 155 16.44 11.68 -5.17
CA GLY A 155 15.90 10.80 -4.14
C GLY A 155 14.39 10.61 -4.29
N LEU A 156 13.61 10.98 -3.27
CA LEU A 156 12.14 10.98 -3.32
C LEU A 156 11.54 12.25 -3.96
N GLY A 157 12.35 13.25 -4.30
CA GLY A 157 11.89 14.56 -4.77
C GLY A 157 10.88 15.18 -3.80
N HIS A 158 9.80 15.76 -4.33
CA HIS A 158 8.72 16.32 -3.53
C HIS A 158 7.88 15.27 -2.77
N LEU A 159 8.06 13.97 -3.06
CA LEU A 159 7.40 12.90 -2.30
C LEU A 159 8.06 12.68 -0.93
N GLN A 160 9.23 13.28 -0.67
CA GLN A 160 9.96 13.13 0.60
C GLN A 160 9.12 13.55 1.83
N ASP A 161 8.26 14.56 1.68
CA ASP A 161 7.42 15.08 2.76
C ASP A 161 6.14 14.26 2.97
N VAL A 162 5.71 13.48 1.96
CA VAL A 162 4.45 12.73 1.97
C VAL A 162 4.65 11.26 2.31
N ILE A 163 5.66 10.61 1.74
CA ILE A 163 5.85 9.15 1.87
C ILE A 163 6.01 8.69 3.33
N PRO A 164 6.81 9.36 4.20
CA PRO A 164 6.92 8.95 5.60
C PRO A 164 5.57 9.01 6.34
N ASP A 165 4.78 10.06 6.11
CA ASP A 165 3.48 10.24 6.76
C ASP A 165 2.45 9.25 6.20
N LEU A 166 2.44 9.03 4.88
CA LEU A 166 1.64 8.00 4.21
C LEU A 166 1.89 6.60 4.78
N ILE A 167 3.16 6.24 4.99
CA ILE A 167 3.53 4.93 5.58
C ILE A 167 3.01 4.84 7.02
N CYS A 168 3.09 5.92 7.79
CA CYS A 168 2.54 5.94 9.15
C CYS A 168 1.00 5.80 9.15
N ALA A 169 0.32 6.49 8.24
CA ALA A 169 -1.14 6.39 8.07
C ALA A 169 -1.56 4.98 7.59
N LEU A 170 -0.86 4.40 6.64
CA LEU A 170 -1.08 3.01 6.18
C LEU A 170 -0.87 2.01 7.31
N HIS A 171 0.14 2.21 8.14
CA HIS A 171 0.43 1.33 9.27
C HIS A 171 -0.67 1.39 10.35
N SER A 172 -1.22 2.58 10.61
CA SER A 172 -2.20 2.81 11.68
C SER A 172 -3.67 2.72 11.24
N THR A 173 -3.94 2.49 9.96
CA THR A 173 -5.30 2.51 9.44
C THR A 173 -6.16 1.35 9.98
N ASP A 174 -7.38 1.66 10.40
CA ASP A 174 -8.40 0.71 10.84
C ASP A 174 -8.83 -0.27 9.73
N LEU A 175 -8.57 0.06 8.46
CA LEU A 175 -8.83 -0.82 7.32
C LEU A 175 -8.00 -2.12 7.35
N LEU A 176 -6.92 -2.17 8.13
CA LEU A 176 -6.12 -3.39 8.33
C LEU A 176 -6.74 -4.36 9.35
N LEU A 177 -7.69 -3.94 10.18
CA LEU A 177 -8.26 -4.78 11.25
C LEU A 177 -9.10 -5.93 10.69
N ALA A 178 -9.88 -5.65 9.65
CA ALA A 178 -10.75 -6.59 8.97
C ALA A 178 -11.00 -6.09 7.53
N PRO A 179 -9.99 -6.15 6.65
CA PRO A 179 -10.11 -5.59 5.31
C PRO A 179 -11.17 -6.34 4.51
N SER A 180 -12.10 -5.61 3.89
CA SER A 180 -12.93 -6.15 2.81
C SER A 180 -12.06 -6.41 1.58
N ASP A 181 -12.52 -7.22 0.63
CA ASP A 181 -11.75 -7.47 -0.60
C ASP A 181 -11.49 -6.18 -1.39
N GLU A 182 -12.43 -5.22 -1.34
CA GLU A 182 -12.28 -3.91 -1.97
C GLU A 182 -11.22 -3.06 -1.27
N SER A 183 -11.25 -2.98 0.07
CA SER A 183 -10.25 -2.20 0.82
C SER A 183 -8.87 -2.85 0.73
N ARG A 184 -8.79 -4.19 0.78
CA ARG A 184 -7.54 -4.93 0.57
C ARG A 184 -6.92 -4.61 -0.78
N ARG A 185 -7.72 -4.67 -1.86
CA ARG A 185 -7.26 -4.36 -3.22
C ARG A 185 -6.74 -2.92 -3.32
N ALA A 186 -7.48 -1.95 -2.77
CA ALA A 186 -7.08 -0.55 -2.80
C ALA A 186 -5.78 -0.29 -2.02
N LEU A 187 -5.61 -0.91 -0.85
CA LEU A 187 -4.39 -0.79 -0.05
C LEU A 187 -3.19 -1.46 -0.72
N TRP A 188 -3.37 -2.61 -1.38
CA TRP A 188 -2.31 -3.20 -2.20
C TRP A 188 -1.89 -2.29 -3.35
N SER A 189 -2.85 -1.72 -4.08
CA SER A 189 -2.56 -0.78 -5.17
C SER A 189 -1.80 0.45 -4.64
N LEU A 190 -2.22 1.01 -3.51
CA LEU A 190 -1.53 2.13 -2.86
C LEU A 190 -0.10 1.77 -2.45
N LEU A 191 0.11 0.59 -1.84
CA LEU A 191 1.43 0.11 -1.46
C LEU A 191 2.37 0.04 -2.69
N PHE A 192 1.92 -0.61 -3.76
CA PHE A 192 2.75 -0.81 -4.95
C PHE A 192 2.98 0.46 -5.77
N ALA A 193 2.13 1.48 -5.64
CA ALA A 193 2.32 2.75 -6.35
C ALA A 193 3.63 3.46 -5.98
N PHE A 194 4.18 3.22 -4.79
CA PHE A 194 5.45 3.80 -4.36
C PHE A 194 6.50 2.78 -3.91
N LEU A 195 6.12 1.61 -3.39
CA LEU A 195 7.06 0.62 -2.87
C LEU A 195 8.09 0.19 -3.92
N GLU A 196 7.64 -0.33 -5.06
CA GLU A 196 8.53 -0.80 -6.12
C GLU A 196 9.40 0.31 -6.74
N PRO A 197 8.84 1.45 -7.17
CA PRO A 197 9.64 2.47 -7.83
C PRO A 197 10.59 3.20 -6.89
N LEU A 198 10.31 3.25 -5.58
CA LEU A 198 11.06 4.06 -4.62
C LEU A 198 11.78 3.25 -3.53
N GLN A 199 11.78 1.92 -3.59
CA GLN A 199 12.35 1.02 -2.56
C GLN A 199 13.78 1.39 -2.15
N GLU A 200 14.60 1.90 -3.07
CA GLU A 200 16.01 2.25 -2.81
C GLU A 200 16.16 3.46 -1.88
N HIS A 201 15.13 4.29 -1.78
CA HIS A 201 15.13 5.53 -1.00
C HIS A 201 14.40 5.39 0.35
N LEU A 202 13.82 4.23 0.65
CA LEU A 202 13.13 3.99 1.91
C LEU A 202 14.13 3.63 3.02
N SER A 203 13.91 4.20 4.21
CA SER A 203 14.65 3.84 5.42
C SER A 203 14.25 2.47 5.96
N PHE A 204 15.09 1.90 6.81
CA PHE A 204 14.82 0.62 7.46
C PHE A 204 13.50 0.65 8.28
N THR A 205 13.26 1.70 9.06
CA THR A 205 12.00 1.86 9.81
C THR A 205 10.77 1.90 8.92
N GLN A 206 10.87 2.55 7.75
CA GLN A 206 9.79 2.55 6.76
C GLN A 206 9.56 1.14 6.21
N ILE A 207 10.62 0.40 5.89
CA ILE A 207 10.54 -0.99 5.42
C ILE A 207 9.90 -1.89 6.48
N SER A 208 10.24 -1.74 7.75
CA SER A 208 9.63 -2.49 8.86
C SER A 208 8.13 -2.23 8.97
N LYS A 209 7.70 -0.95 8.86
CA LYS A 209 6.28 -0.59 8.84
C LYS A 209 5.56 -1.15 7.61
N LEU A 210 6.19 -1.14 6.44
CA LEU A 210 5.61 -1.70 5.21
C LEU A 210 5.55 -3.23 5.24
N LEU A 211 6.51 -3.89 5.89
CA LEU A 211 6.46 -5.32 6.15
C LEU A 211 5.24 -5.66 7.02
N PHE A 212 5.01 -4.89 8.09
CA PHE A 212 3.80 -5.04 8.90
C PHE A 212 2.52 -4.93 8.07
N VAL A 213 2.39 -3.86 7.25
CA VAL A 213 1.22 -3.65 6.38
C VAL A 213 1.03 -4.83 5.41
N THR A 214 2.13 -5.27 4.80
CA THR A 214 2.16 -6.41 3.86
C THR A 214 1.64 -7.70 4.50
N LEU A 215 2.09 -8.01 5.72
CA LEU A 215 1.63 -9.19 6.47
C LEU A 215 0.15 -9.06 6.88
N ALA A 216 -0.27 -7.88 7.34
CA ALA A 216 -1.67 -7.63 7.71
C ALA A 216 -2.61 -7.82 6.51
N LEU A 217 -2.28 -7.27 5.35
CA LEU A 217 -3.07 -7.42 4.11
C LEU A 217 -3.12 -8.87 3.60
N SER A 218 -2.05 -9.63 3.79
CA SER A 218 -1.94 -11.02 3.33
C SER A 218 -2.63 -12.02 4.26
N SER A 219 -3.05 -11.58 5.44
CA SER A 219 -3.78 -12.44 6.38
C SER A 219 -5.24 -12.62 5.95
N LYS A 220 -5.75 -13.86 5.95
CA LYS A 220 -7.20 -14.09 5.86
C LYS A 220 -7.87 -13.75 7.19
N ALA A 221 -9.01 -13.05 7.13
CA ALA A 221 -9.92 -12.96 8.26
C ALA A 221 -10.42 -14.37 8.58
N SER A 222 -10.17 -14.86 9.79
CA SER A 222 -10.63 -16.20 10.18
C SER A 222 -12.12 -16.14 10.55
N PRO A 223 -12.92 -17.15 10.20
CA PRO A 223 -14.35 -17.19 10.55
C PRO A 223 -14.65 -17.38 12.05
N GLU A 224 -13.64 -17.39 12.92
CA GLU A 224 -13.73 -17.78 14.34
C GLU A 224 -14.33 -16.75 15.32
N LEU A 225 -15.29 -15.93 14.89
CA LEU A 225 -16.25 -15.32 15.83
C LEU A 225 -17.54 -16.13 15.98
N ALA A 226 -17.64 -17.29 15.33
CA ALA A 226 -18.82 -18.17 15.33
C ALA A 226 -18.65 -19.50 16.08
N VAL A 227 -17.63 -19.70 16.92
CA VAL A 227 -17.48 -20.95 17.71
C VAL A 227 -18.15 -20.81 19.08
N THR A 228 -19.48 -20.93 19.09
CA THR A 228 -20.25 -21.29 20.28
C THR A 228 -20.43 -22.80 20.34
N SER A 229 -19.40 -23.56 20.67
CA SER A 229 -19.53 -24.93 21.21
C SER A 229 -18.16 -25.47 21.63
N VAL A 230 -18.02 -25.83 22.90
CA VAL A 230 -16.81 -26.41 23.52
C VAL A 230 -16.76 -27.94 23.33
N ASP A 231 -17.44 -28.47 22.30
CA ASP A 231 -17.51 -29.91 22.05
C ASP A 231 -17.03 -30.23 20.63
N THR A 232 -15.72 -30.36 20.44
CA THR A 232 -15.16 -31.13 19.33
C THR A 232 -13.77 -31.65 19.67
N ASN A 233 -13.57 -32.93 19.37
CA ASN A 233 -12.38 -33.71 19.69
C ASN A 233 -11.09 -33.05 19.17
N LEU A 234 -10.07 -32.95 20.04
CA LEU A 234 -8.69 -32.49 19.73
C LEU A 234 -8.00 -33.24 18.57
N ARG A 235 -8.59 -34.32 18.05
CA ARG A 235 -8.06 -35.12 16.94
C ARG A 235 -8.48 -34.62 15.55
N ASP A 236 -9.52 -33.80 15.44
CA ASP A 236 -10.03 -33.30 14.15
C ASP A 236 -9.64 -31.83 13.87
N LEU A 237 -8.72 -31.27 14.66
CA LEU A 237 -8.00 -30.04 14.30
C LEU A 237 -7.02 -30.36 13.16
N GLN A 238 -7.57 -30.63 11.97
CA GLN A 238 -6.87 -30.30 10.74
C GLN A 238 -6.62 -28.79 10.83
N VAL A 239 -5.43 -28.43 11.30
CA VAL A 239 -4.89 -27.08 11.14
C VAL A 239 -4.88 -26.87 9.63
N GLU A 240 -5.94 -26.25 9.12
CA GLU A 240 -6.05 -25.84 7.72
C GLU A 240 -4.75 -25.14 7.38
N GLU A 241 -4.08 -25.61 6.32
CA GLU A 241 -2.88 -24.96 5.81
C GLU A 241 -3.17 -23.47 5.66
N GLU A 242 -2.23 -22.66 6.14
CA GLU A 242 -2.32 -21.21 6.26
C GLU A 242 -2.77 -20.58 4.94
N GLU A 243 -4.08 -20.43 4.76
CA GLU A 243 -4.61 -19.86 3.54
C GLU A 243 -4.27 -18.36 3.51
N LEU A 244 -3.21 -18.01 2.80
CA LEU A 244 -2.82 -16.63 2.55
C LEU A 244 -3.87 -15.96 1.67
N SER A 245 -4.19 -14.70 1.97
CA SER A 245 -4.85 -13.81 1.01
C SER A 245 -3.80 -13.31 0.03
N ASP A 246 -4.06 -13.42 -1.27
CA ASP A 246 -3.21 -12.86 -2.33
C ASP A 246 -1.71 -13.25 -2.24
N PRO A 247 -1.36 -14.56 -2.28
CA PRO A 247 0.02 -15.02 -2.09
C PRO A 247 1.01 -14.46 -3.12
N ASP A 248 0.54 -14.14 -4.34
CA ASP A 248 1.37 -13.53 -5.38
C ASP A 248 1.73 -12.07 -5.05
N LEU A 249 0.80 -11.32 -4.43
CA LEU A 249 1.06 -9.95 -3.99
C LEU A 249 1.99 -9.93 -2.77
N LEU A 250 1.82 -10.87 -1.84
CA LEU A 250 2.76 -11.07 -0.74
C LEU A 250 4.18 -11.35 -1.26
N ARG A 251 4.33 -12.29 -2.21
CA ARG A 251 5.63 -12.63 -2.81
C ARG A 251 6.26 -11.40 -3.47
N ARG A 252 5.48 -10.65 -4.24
CA ARG A 252 5.92 -9.43 -4.92
C ARG A 252 6.39 -8.36 -3.93
N ALA A 253 5.62 -8.10 -2.88
CA ALA A 253 5.98 -7.12 -1.85
C ALA A 253 7.23 -7.53 -1.06
N LEU A 254 7.35 -8.80 -0.66
CA LEU A 254 8.55 -9.29 0.04
C LEU A 254 9.80 -9.22 -0.83
N ALA A 255 9.68 -9.47 -2.14
CA ALA A 255 10.79 -9.30 -3.07
C ALA A 255 11.29 -7.85 -3.11
N SER A 256 10.37 -6.88 -3.19
CA SER A 256 10.72 -5.44 -3.17
C SER A 256 11.35 -5.01 -1.84
N LEU A 257 10.76 -5.41 -0.71
CA LEU A 257 11.29 -5.09 0.62
C LEU A 257 12.65 -5.76 0.88
N GLY A 258 12.82 -7.00 0.41
CA GLY A 258 14.05 -7.78 0.54
C GLY A 258 15.21 -7.25 -0.31
N ALA A 259 14.92 -6.65 -1.47
CA ALA A 259 15.94 -6.03 -2.33
C ALA A 259 16.70 -4.90 -1.63
N HIS A 260 16.07 -4.18 -0.70
CA HIS A 260 16.75 -3.14 0.09
C HIS A 260 17.62 -3.71 1.23
N ALA A 261 17.14 -4.80 1.86
CA ALA A 261 17.85 -5.44 2.98
C ALA A 261 19.20 -6.04 2.57
N SER A 262 19.36 -6.44 1.30
CA SER A 262 20.63 -6.93 0.74
C SER A 262 21.60 -5.79 0.40
N VAL A 263 21.09 -4.60 0.06
CA VAL A 263 21.92 -3.42 -0.28
C VAL A 263 22.59 -2.83 0.97
N GLN A 264 21.92 -2.81 2.12
CA GLN A 264 22.51 -2.33 3.38
C GLN A 264 23.56 -3.29 3.99
N ASP A 265 23.51 -4.59 3.66
CA ASP A 265 24.52 -5.57 4.11
C ASP A 265 25.84 -5.50 3.34
N ARG A 266 25.91 -4.73 2.24
CA ARG A 266 27.19 -4.31 1.64
C ARG A 266 27.84 -3.22 2.48
N LYS A 267 28.23 -3.56 3.72
CA LYS A 267 29.37 -2.89 4.35
C LYS A 267 30.56 -3.10 3.42
N VAL A 268 31.26 -1.99 3.12
CA VAL A 268 32.52 -1.88 2.37
C VAL A 268 33.24 -3.22 2.27
N PRO A 269 33.39 -3.82 1.08
CA PRO A 269 34.24 -5.00 0.98
C PRO A 269 35.63 -4.57 1.46
N GLU A 270 36.10 -5.17 2.56
CA GLU A 270 37.53 -5.17 2.84
C GLU A 270 38.19 -5.63 1.54
N PHE A 271 38.98 -4.75 0.95
CA PHE A 271 39.61 -4.96 -0.34
C PHE A 271 40.59 -6.12 -0.18
N SER A 272 40.12 -7.34 -0.44
CA SER A 272 40.95 -8.53 -0.54
C SER A 272 41.50 -8.59 -1.96
N LEU A 273 42.82 -8.49 -2.09
CA LEU A 273 43.54 -8.60 -3.37
C LEU A 273 43.44 -9.99 -4.02
N ASP A 274 42.76 -10.95 -3.39
CA ASP A 274 42.61 -12.33 -3.86
C ASP A 274 41.29 -12.61 -4.64
N SER A 275 40.33 -11.69 -4.69
CA SER A 275 39.08 -11.90 -5.46
C SER A 275 39.13 -11.16 -6.81
N LEU A 276 39.96 -11.67 -7.72
CA LEU A 276 40.12 -11.15 -9.09
C LEU A 276 39.46 -12.05 -10.15
N ASP A 277 38.58 -12.96 -9.74
CA ASP A 277 37.77 -13.78 -10.65
C ASP A 277 36.28 -13.65 -10.32
N ASP A 278 35.53 -13.18 -11.33
CA ASP A 278 34.11 -13.38 -11.61
C ASP A 278 33.14 -13.62 -10.43
N ASP A 279 32.62 -12.54 -9.86
CA ASP A 279 31.31 -12.57 -9.18
C ASP A 279 30.40 -11.46 -9.73
N VAL A 280 29.71 -11.78 -10.83
CA VAL A 280 28.45 -11.13 -11.17
C VAL A 280 27.50 -11.38 -9.98
N PRO A 281 26.82 -10.37 -9.41
CA PRO A 281 25.87 -10.60 -8.34
C PRO A 281 24.74 -11.49 -8.88
N VAL A 282 24.79 -12.77 -8.53
CA VAL A 282 23.74 -13.74 -8.79
C VAL A 282 22.56 -13.31 -7.92
N LEU A 283 21.60 -12.62 -8.53
CA LEU A 283 20.23 -12.58 -8.02
C LEU A 283 19.83 -14.04 -7.75
N PRO A 284 19.43 -14.41 -6.53
CA PRO A 284 19.04 -15.78 -6.26
C PRO A 284 17.92 -16.15 -7.23
N SER A 285 18.18 -17.13 -8.08
CA SER A 285 17.20 -17.70 -8.98
C SER A 285 16.05 -18.23 -8.14
N LEU A 286 14.91 -17.52 -8.19
CA LEU A 286 13.67 -17.87 -7.50
C LEU A 286 13.16 -19.22 -8.03
N GLU A 287 13.45 -20.31 -7.32
CA GLU A 287 12.75 -21.57 -7.53
C GLU A 287 11.27 -21.38 -7.16
N ALA A 288 10.39 -21.58 -8.13
CA ALA A 288 8.95 -21.30 -8.08
C ALA A 288 8.14 -22.11 -7.05
N SER A 289 8.78 -22.98 -6.25
CA SER A 289 8.13 -23.83 -5.25
C SER A 289 8.46 -23.48 -3.79
N SER A 290 9.32 -22.48 -3.55
CA SER A 290 9.72 -22.11 -2.19
C SER A 290 8.74 -21.10 -1.56
N ASP A 291 8.36 -21.34 -0.30
CA ASP A 291 7.52 -20.41 0.48
C ASP A 291 8.24 -19.04 0.55
N PRO A 292 7.61 -17.93 0.08
CA PRO A 292 8.27 -16.62 0.03
C PRO A 292 8.73 -16.15 1.42
N ARG A 293 8.11 -16.63 2.48
CA ARG A 293 8.47 -16.31 3.87
C ARG A 293 9.81 -16.90 4.26
N VAL A 294 10.14 -18.08 3.73
CA VAL A 294 11.42 -18.78 3.96
C VAL A 294 12.51 -18.12 3.14
N VAL A 295 12.23 -17.77 1.88
CA VAL A 295 13.19 -17.07 1.00
C VAL A 295 13.64 -15.73 1.61
N HIS A 296 12.70 -15.02 2.24
CA HIS A 296 12.97 -13.70 2.84
C HIS A 296 13.23 -13.75 4.35
N GLN A 297 13.60 -14.90 4.92
CA GLN A 297 13.81 -15.07 6.37
C GLN A 297 14.79 -14.03 6.97
N GLY A 298 15.82 -13.61 6.22
CA GLY A 298 16.75 -12.57 6.66
C GLY A 298 16.11 -11.19 6.87
N LEU A 299 15.11 -10.83 6.05
CA LEU A 299 14.33 -9.60 6.23
C LEU A 299 13.52 -9.67 7.52
N PHE A 300 12.82 -10.78 7.74
CA PHE A 300 12.06 -11.00 8.96
C PHE A 300 12.97 -10.97 10.20
N GLY A 301 14.10 -11.68 10.19
CA GLY A 301 15.03 -11.70 11.32
C GLY A 301 15.45 -10.30 11.79
N LYS A 302 15.67 -9.37 10.86
CA LYS A 302 16.08 -7.98 11.15
C LYS A 302 14.90 -7.09 11.54
N ALA A 303 13.82 -7.11 10.77
CA ALA A 303 12.71 -6.16 10.89
C ALA A 303 11.67 -6.57 11.94
N PHE A 304 11.59 -7.85 12.33
CA PHE A 304 10.48 -8.36 13.13
C PHE A 304 10.41 -7.77 14.54
N ALA A 305 11.55 -7.46 15.17
CA ALA A 305 11.57 -6.74 16.43
C ALA A 305 10.91 -5.35 16.31
N GLU A 306 11.17 -4.65 15.22
CA GLU A 306 10.56 -3.34 14.95
C GLU A 306 9.07 -3.48 14.60
N VAL A 307 8.68 -4.53 13.87
CA VAL A 307 7.27 -4.88 13.62
C VAL A 307 6.52 -5.13 14.93
N LEU A 308 7.09 -5.89 15.87
CA LEU A 308 6.49 -6.14 17.19
C LEU A 308 6.45 -4.91 18.09
N ALA A 309 7.44 -4.02 17.99
CA ALA A 309 7.47 -2.79 18.77
C ALA A 309 6.38 -1.79 18.33
N HIS A 310 6.06 -1.76 17.03
CA HIS A 310 5.03 -0.89 16.46
C HIS A 310 3.64 -1.51 16.44
N LEU A 311 3.49 -2.77 16.84
CA LEU A 311 2.19 -3.39 17.02
C LEU A 311 1.44 -2.69 18.16
N ASP A 312 0.47 -1.85 17.77
CA ASP A 312 -0.54 -1.28 18.65
C ASP A 312 -1.26 -2.40 19.44
N ASP A 313 -2.02 -2.05 20.47
CA ASP A 313 -2.80 -3.00 21.28
C ASP A 313 -4.01 -3.61 20.52
N SER A 314 -3.90 -3.71 19.20
CA SER A 314 -4.85 -4.36 18.32
C SER A 314 -4.54 -5.85 18.18
N PHE A 315 -5.30 -6.67 18.92
CA PHE A 315 -5.19 -8.12 18.84
C PHE A 315 -5.40 -8.70 17.42
N PRO A 316 -6.39 -8.24 16.62
CA PRO A 316 -6.59 -8.78 15.27
C PRO A 316 -5.36 -8.66 14.38
N VAL A 317 -4.66 -7.53 14.44
CA VAL A 317 -3.48 -7.29 13.59
C VAL A 317 -2.26 -8.05 14.12
N PHE A 318 -2.07 -8.06 15.44
CA PHE A 318 -1.07 -8.90 16.09
C PHE A 318 -1.20 -10.36 15.67
N ARG A 319 -2.42 -10.89 15.75
CA ARG A 319 -2.75 -12.24 15.33
C ARG A 319 -2.41 -12.47 13.86
N SER A 320 -2.83 -11.57 12.97
CA SER A 320 -2.55 -11.66 11.53
C SER A 320 -1.05 -11.69 11.22
N VAL A 321 -0.25 -10.83 11.85
CA VAL A 321 1.20 -10.81 11.69
C VAL A 321 1.85 -12.13 12.14
N LEU A 322 1.42 -12.69 13.27
CA LEU A 322 1.95 -13.96 13.78
C LEU A 322 1.58 -15.16 12.90
N TYR A 323 0.37 -15.19 12.34
CA TYR A 323 -0.04 -16.26 11.42
C TYR A 323 0.85 -16.28 10.17
N VAL A 324 1.11 -15.11 9.58
CA VAL A 324 1.86 -15.04 8.32
C VAL A 324 3.37 -15.13 8.56
N SER A 325 3.88 -14.83 9.75
CA SER A 325 5.33 -14.83 10.00
C SER A 325 5.95 -16.25 9.99
N PRO A 326 7.21 -16.41 9.51
CA PRO A 326 7.91 -17.68 9.53
C PRO A 326 8.12 -18.18 10.96
N LEU A 327 7.86 -19.47 11.20
CA LEU A 327 7.98 -20.07 12.53
C LEU A 327 9.40 -19.95 13.10
N SER A 328 10.42 -20.10 12.27
CA SER A 328 11.82 -19.95 12.66
C SER A 328 12.18 -18.56 13.21
N VAL A 329 11.41 -17.53 12.84
CA VAL A 329 11.54 -16.17 13.35
C VAL A 329 10.76 -16.04 14.66
N LEU A 330 9.57 -16.61 14.74
CA LEU A 330 8.74 -16.58 15.94
C LEU A 330 9.36 -17.33 17.12
N THR A 331 10.07 -18.42 16.86
CA THR A 331 10.73 -19.25 17.87
C THR A 331 12.17 -18.88 18.14
N SER A 332 12.70 -17.85 17.48
CA SER A 332 14.08 -17.39 17.73
C SER A 332 14.21 -16.86 19.15
N SER A 333 15.40 -17.01 19.73
CA SER A 333 15.72 -16.47 21.06
C SER A 333 15.50 -14.97 21.17
N ASP A 334 15.63 -14.28 20.04
CA ASP A 334 15.63 -12.82 19.98
C ASP A 334 14.20 -12.26 19.98
N HIS A 335 13.23 -13.01 19.42
CA HIS A 335 11.85 -12.52 19.23
C HIS A 335 10.83 -13.22 20.11
N ALA A 336 11.06 -14.49 20.47
CA ALA A 336 10.11 -15.28 21.25
C ALA A 336 9.68 -14.61 22.59
N PRO A 337 10.58 -13.98 23.39
CA PRO A 337 10.17 -13.30 24.61
C PRO A 337 9.17 -12.15 24.37
N ALA A 338 9.36 -11.38 23.31
CA ALA A 338 8.47 -10.27 22.97
C ALA A 338 7.10 -10.76 22.49
N VAL A 339 7.06 -11.84 21.70
CA VAL A 339 5.81 -12.49 21.28
C VAL A 339 5.02 -12.99 22.48
N LEU A 340 5.69 -13.69 23.41
CA LEU A 340 5.07 -14.21 24.62
C LEU A 340 4.55 -13.09 25.53
N ALA A 341 5.31 -12.00 25.70
CA ALA A 341 4.88 -10.85 26.49
C ALA A 341 3.61 -10.19 25.92
N LYS A 342 3.52 -10.05 24.58
CA LYS A 342 2.30 -9.52 23.93
C LYS A 342 1.11 -10.48 24.06
N LEU A 343 1.31 -11.79 23.92
CA LEU A 343 0.27 -12.80 24.17
C LEU A 343 -0.24 -12.73 25.62
N GLU A 344 0.66 -12.61 26.59
CA GLU A 344 0.30 -12.44 28.00
C GLU A 344 -0.54 -11.19 28.22
N CYS A 345 -0.13 -10.06 27.64
CA CYS A 345 -0.87 -8.79 27.70
C CYS A 345 -2.32 -8.96 27.19
N PHE A 346 -2.52 -9.54 26.00
CA PHE A 346 -3.86 -9.75 25.45
C PHE A 346 -4.69 -10.76 26.24
N SER A 347 -4.04 -11.77 26.82
CA SER A 347 -4.70 -12.78 27.65
C SER A 347 -5.18 -12.25 29.00
N THR A 348 -4.58 -11.16 29.51
CA THR A 348 -4.88 -10.60 30.83
C THR A 348 -5.73 -9.35 30.75
N THR A 349 -5.42 -8.43 29.84
CA THR A 349 -6.06 -7.10 29.74
C THR A 349 -7.15 -7.03 28.68
N GLY A 350 -7.17 -7.96 27.71
CA GLY A 350 -8.13 -7.96 26.61
C GLY A 350 -9.56 -8.28 27.05
N SER A 351 -10.55 -7.96 26.19
CA SER A 351 -11.94 -8.38 26.37
C SER A 351 -12.08 -9.90 26.41
N ARG A 352 -13.20 -10.45 26.90
CA ARG A 352 -13.40 -11.91 26.96
C ARG A 352 -13.18 -12.58 25.59
N ALA A 353 -13.66 -11.95 24.51
CA ALA A 353 -13.47 -12.46 23.16
C ALA A 353 -12.00 -12.45 22.74
N VAL A 354 -11.27 -11.36 23.03
CA VAL A 354 -9.82 -11.24 22.76
C VAL A 354 -9.04 -12.30 23.53
N ARG A 355 -9.37 -12.52 24.81
CA ARG A 355 -8.70 -13.55 25.63
C ARG A 355 -8.90 -14.95 25.07
N THR A 356 -10.12 -15.31 24.68
CA THR A 356 -10.41 -16.62 24.07
C THR A 356 -9.69 -16.79 22.74
N ALA A 357 -9.71 -15.77 21.87
CA ALA A 357 -8.99 -15.80 20.60
C ALA A 357 -7.47 -15.85 20.80
N CYS A 358 -6.94 -15.18 21.82
CA CYS A 358 -5.52 -15.22 22.20
C CYS A 358 -5.10 -16.62 22.68
N GLN A 359 -5.95 -17.29 23.45
CA GLN A 359 -5.71 -18.68 23.85
C GLN A 359 -5.72 -19.62 22.65
N SER A 360 -6.67 -19.47 21.73
CA SER A 360 -6.71 -20.21 20.46
C SER A 360 -5.42 -20.01 19.65
N LEU A 361 -4.97 -18.75 19.52
CA LEU A 361 -3.71 -18.42 18.85
C LEU A 361 -2.50 -19.10 19.53
N GLY A 362 -2.44 -19.11 20.87
CA GLY A 362 -1.38 -19.79 21.61
C GLY A 362 -1.34 -21.30 21.39
N VAL A 363 -2.51 -21.96 21.37
CA VAL A 363 -2.64 -23.38 21.01
C VAL A 363 -2.18 -23.63 19.57
N HIS A 364 -2.61 -22.78 18.64
CA HIS A 364 -2.22 -22.87 17.24
C HIS A 364 -0.70 -22.74 17.06
N LEU A 365 -0.06 -21.75 17.69
CA LEU A 365 1.40 -21.58 17.63
C LEU A 365 2.14 -22.78 18.25
N SER A 366 1.62 -23.32 19.35
CA SER A 366 2.18 -24.52 19.98
C SER A 366 2.10 -25.74 19.06
N LEU A 367 1.00 -25.92 18.34
CA LEU A 367 0.84 -26.97 17.34
C LEU A 367 1.77 -26.74 16.13
N ARG A 368 1.97 -25.50 15.68
CA ARG A 368 2.96 -25.16 14.64
C ARG A 368 4.38 -25.55 15.08
N CYS A 369 4.77 -25.18 16.31
CA CYS A 369 6.05 -25.58 16.90
C CYS A 369 6.20 -27.10 16.98
N ALA A 370 5.18 -27.81 17.44
CA ALA A 370 5.22 -29.27 17.61
C ALA A 370 5.31 -30.04 16.29
N ARG A 371 4.87 -29.46 15.16
CA ARG A 371 5.06 -30.05 13.82
C ARG A 371 6.44 -29.76 13.21
N PHE A 372 7.12 -28.74 13.70
CA PHE A 372 8.43 -28.33 13.22
C PHE A 372 9.57 -29.09 13.90
N LEU A 373 9.34 -29.54 15.14
CA LEU A 373 10.19 -30.48 15.88
C LEU A 373 9.93 -31.92 15.41
#